data_AF-A0A0D8XRB5-F1
#
_entry.id   AF-A0A0D8XRB5-F1
#
_cell.length_a   1.000
_cell.length_b   1.000
_cell.length_c   1.000
_cell.angle_alpha   90.00
_cell.angle_beta   90.00
_cell.angle_gamma   90.00
#
_symmetry.space_group_name_H-M   'P 1'
#
loop_
_entity.id
_entity.type
_entity.pdbx_description
1 polymer ?
#
loop_
_entity_poly.entity_id
_entity_poly.type
_entity_poly.pdbx_seq_one_letter_code
_entity_poly.pdbx_strand_id
1 'polypeptide(L)'
;MHLNRHLPYFLRGRVVVGFGRGGKDLGCPTANIEDTVVESLPVDLPCGVFYGLARVNGGEVIKMVASVGWNPQYQNEKKTLVSETLPSLSIIICSLAICL
;
A
#
# COMPACT_ATOMS: atom_id res chain seq x y z
N MET A 1 -14.14 0.84 -15.85
CA MET A 1 -12.87 0.37 -15.24
C MET A 1 -12.97 -1.13 -15.05
N HIS A 2 -12.07 -1.91 -15.65
CA HIS A 2 -12.06 -3.38 -15.53
C HIS A 2 -11.04 -3.83 -14.47
N LEU A 3 -11.31 -3.46 -13.21
CA LEU A 3 -10.39 -3.66 -12.09
C LEU A 3 -10.08 -5.15 -11.83
N ASN A 4 -10.98 -6.05 -12.25
CA ASN A 4 -10.83 -7.51 -12.18
C ASN A 4 -9.67 -8.08 -13.02
N ARG A 5 -9.06 -7.30 -13.93
CA ARG A 5 -7.96 -7.79 -14.77
C ARG A 5 -6.61 -7.84 -14.05
N HIS A 6 -6.44 -7.05 -13.00
CA HIS A 6 -5.16 -6.88 -12.31
C HIS A 6 -5.13 -7.53 -10.93
N LEU A 7 -6.29 -7.99 -10.45
CA LEU A 7 -6.43 -8.51 -9.10
C LEU A 7 -6.64 -10.03 -9.11
N PRO A 8 -6.03 -10.76 -8.15
CA PRO A 8 -5.20 -10.27 -7.05
C PRO A 8 -3.84 -9.73 -7.52
N TYR A 9 -3.47 -8.53 -7.08
CA TYR A 9 -2.18 -7.94 -7.42
C TYR A 9 -1.18 -8.19 -6.30
N PHE A 10 -0.11 -8.92 -6.61
CA PHE A 10 0.94 -9.25 -5.64
C PHE A 10 2.11 -8.29 -5.76
N LEU A 11 2.51 -7.69 -4.64
CA LEU A 11 3.68 -6.83 -4.57
C LEU A 11 4.55 -7.17 -3.37
N ARG A 12 5.83 -6.86 -3.48
CA ARG A 12 6.80 -6.95 -2.40
C ARG A 12 7.62 -5.68 -2.36
N GLY A 13 7.69 -5.04 -1.20
CA GLY A 13 8.45 -3.81 -1.04
C GLY A 13 8.91 -3.58 0.40
N ARG A 14 9.87 -2.67 0.55
CA ARG A 14 10.28 -2.18 1.87
C ARG A 14 9.30 -1.13 2.39
N VAL A 15 9.05 -1.18 3.69
CA VAL A 15 8.39 -0.09 4.42
C VAL A 15 9.36 1.07 4.54
N VAL A 16 8.93 2.24 4.07
CA VAL A 16 9.69 3.49 4.16
C VAL A 16 8.99 4.47 5.09
N VAL A 17 9.76 5.41 5.64
CA VAL A 17 9.23 6.45 6.51
C VAL A 17 8.35 7.39 5.68
N GLY A 18 7.12 7.61 6.15
CA GLY A 18 6.20 8.56 5.53
C GLY A 18 6.45 10.02 5.93
N PHE A 19 5.62 10.91 5.41
CA PHE A 19 5.81 12.36 5.52
C PHE A 19 5.29 12.97 6.84
N GLY A 20 5.33 12.21 7.94
CA GLY A 20 5.09 12.74 9.29
C GLY A 20 3.66 13.18 9.61
N ARG A 21 2.65 12.66 8.90
CA ARG A 21 1.22 12.88 9.22
C ARG A 21 0.49 11.54 9.29
N GLY A 22 -0.19 11.27 10.42
CA GLY A 22 -1.40 10.44 10.42
C GLY A 22 -1.24 8.92 10.49
N GLY A 23 -0.66 8.40 11.58
CA GLY A 23 -0.89 6.99 11.95
C GLY A 23 -0.78 6.77 13.46
N LYS A 24 0.27 7.31 14.08
CA LYS A 24 0.44 7.27 15.55
C LYS A 24 -0.63 8.06 16.30
N ASP A 25 -1.07 9.20 15.77
CA ASP A 25 -2.04 10.08 16.44
C ASP A 25 -3.49 9.60 16.28
N LEU A 26 -3.76 8.73 15.30
CA LEU A 26 -5.08 8.17 14.99
C LEU A 26 -5.28 6.75 15.55
N GLY A 27 -4.26 6.16 16.17
CA GLY A 27 -4.29 4.77 16.67
C GLY A 27 -4.16 3.69 15.59
N CYS A 28 -4.01 4.07 14.32
CA CYS A 28 -3.86 3.16 13.18
C CYS A 28 -2.46 3.32 12.56
N PRO A 29 -1.46 2.50 12.94
CA PRO A 29 -0.14 2.58 12.33
C PRO A 29 -0.21 2.23 10.84
N THR A 30 0.31 3.13 10.01
CA THR A 30 0.39 2.98 8.57
C THR A 30 1.85 2.80 8.13
N ALA A 31 2.04 2.02 7.07
CA ALA A 31 3.31 1.65 6.47
C ALA A 31 3.33 2.07 5.00
N ASN A 32 4.21 3.00 4.64
CA ASN A 32 4.37 3.41 3.25
C ASN A 32 5.27 2.42 2.52
N ILE A 33 4.92 2.07 1.29
CA ILE A 33 5.75 1.21 0.44
C ILE A 33 6.69 2.06 -0.43
N GLU A 34 7.92 1.57 -0.65
CA GLU A 34 8.93 2.27 -1.44
C GLU A 34 8.48 2.61 -2.88
N ASP A 35 8.86 3.81 -3.35
CA ASP A 35 8.39 4.40 -4.61
C ASP A 35 8.59 3.48 -5.82
N THR A 36 9.69 2.74 -5.89
CA THR A 36 9.99 1.83 -7.01
C THR A 36 8.94 0.74 -7.19
N VAL A 37 8.31 0.29 -6.10
CA VAL A 37 7.21 -0.69 -6.16
C VAL A 37 5.92 -0.02 -6.58
N VAL A 38 5.66 1.20 -6.09
CA VAL A 38 4.46 1.96 -6.44
C VAL A 38 4.44 2.37 -7.92
N GLU A 39 5.61 2.70 -8.47
CA GLU A 39 5.80 2.99 -9.90
C GLU A 39 5.54 1.76 -10.81
N SER A 40 5.60 0.55 -10.24
CA SER A 40 5.31 -0.71 -10.96
C SER A 40 3.83 -1.12 -10.96
N LEU A 41 2.97 -0.35 -10.27
CA LEU A 41 1.53 -0.59 -10.28
C LEU A 41 0.95 -0.43 -11.68
N PRO A 42 -0.09 -1.20 -12.05
CA PRO A 42 -0.79 -1.01 -13.30
C PRO A 42 -1.27 0.44 -13.43
N VAL A 43 -1.02 1.05 -14.60
CA VAL A 43 -1.35 2.46 -14.85
C VAL A 43 -2.84 2.72 -14.65
N ASP A 44 -3.68 1.75 -15.04
CA ASP A 44 -5.13 1.75 -14.94
C ASP A 44 -5.67 1.24 -13.59
N LEU A 45 -4.81 0.93 -12.61
CA LEU A 45 -5.24 0.69 -11.22
C LEU A 45 -5.76 2.02 -10.64
N PRO A 46 -7.05 2.12 -10.27
CA PRO A 46 -7.62 3.36 -9.76
C PRO A 46 -7.06 3.68 -8.37
N CYS A 47 -7.06 4.97 -8.05
CA CYS A 47 -6.87 5.40 -6.67
C CYS A 47 -8.08 4.98 -5.84
N GLY A 48 -7.85 4.58 -4.59
CA GLY A 48 -8.90 4.08 -3.71
C GLY A 48 -8.36 3.20 -2.58
N VAL A 49 -9.30 2.60 -1.86
CA VAL A 49 -9.01 1.67 -0.75
C VAL A 49 -9.18 0.23 -1.24
N PHE A 50 -8.18 -0.57 -0.95
CA PHE A 50 -8.08 -1.99 -1.27
C PHE A 50 -7.93 -2.77 0.02
N TYR A 51 -8.28 -4.05 0.01
CA TYR A 51 -8.01 -4.97 1.11
C TYR A 51 -7.25 -6.18 0.62
N GLY A 52 -6.69 -6.95 1.54
CA GLY A 52 -6.16 -8.27 1.22
C GLY A 52 -5.31 -8.82 2.33
N LEU A 53 -4.23 -9.50 1.95
CA LEU A 53 -3.34 -10.20 2.86
C LEU A 53 -1.95 -9.59 2.79
N ALA A 54 -1.29 -9.56 3.94
CA ALA A 54 0.07 -9.06 4.09
C ALA A 54 0.92 -10.06 4.85
N ARG A 55 2.21 -10.12 4.52
CA ARG A 55 3.20 -10.83 5.32
C ARG A 55 4.40 -9.94 5.55
N VAL A 56 4.77 -9.76 6.82
CA VAL A 56 5.86 -8.89 7.26
C VAL A 56 7.05 -9.74 7.71
N ASN A 57 8.24 -9.54 7.13
CA ASN A 57 9.48 -10.24 7.48
C ASN A 57 9.37 -11.79 7.57
N GLY A 58 8.55 -12.40 6.72
CA GLY A 58 8.35 -13.85 6.71
C GLY A 58 7.53 -14.39 7.88
N GLY A 59 6.90 -13.53 8.69
CA GLY A 59 6.00 -13.92 9.77
C GLY A 59 4.64 -14.42 9.29
N GLU A 60 3.63 -14.30 10.15
CA GLU A 60 2.26 -14.71 9.86
C GLU A 60 1.63 -13.85 8.75
N VAL A 61 0.71 -14.46 8.00
CA VAL A 61 -0.12 -13.76 7.03
C VAL A 61 -1.28 -13.09 7.77
N ILE A 62 -1.34 -11.77 7.70
CA ILE A 62 -2.35 -10.94 8.37
C ILE A 62 -3.28 -10.26 7.36
N LYS A 63 -4.48 -9.89 7.78
CA LYS A 63 -5.38 -9.03 6.99
C LYS A 63 -4.80 -7.62 6.90
N MET A 64 -5.00 -6.98 5.75
CA MET A 64 -4.50 -5.65 5.44
C MET A 64 -5.59 -4.83 4.75
N VAL A 65 -5.57 -3.53 5.02
CA VAL A 65 -6.14 -2.50 4.14
C VAL A 65 -5.00 -1.69 3.52
N ALA A 66 -5.15 -1.29 2.26
CA ALA A 66 -4.18 -0.47 1.54
C ALA A 66 -4.87 0.66 0.80
N SER A 67 -4.29 1.85 0.86
CA SER A 67 -4.73 3.04 0.12
C SER A 67 -3.75 3.33 -1.00
N VAL A 68 -4.27 3.44 -2.23
CA VAL A 68 -3.52 3.93 -3.40
C VAL A 68 -4.03 5.33 -3.72
N GLY A 69 -3.15 6.32 -3.74
CA GLY A 69 -3.51 7.71 -4.00
C GLY A 69 -2.40 8.47 -4.72
N TRP A 70 -2.68 9.70 -5.17
CA TRP A 70 -1.66 10.58 -5.73
C TRP A 70 -0.90 11.30 -4.63
N ASN A 71 0.40 11.52 -4.83
CA ASN A 71 1.25 12.27 -3.91
C ASN A 71 1.25 13.78 -4.26
N PRO A 72 0.64 14.65 -3.43
CA PRO A 72 0.62 16.09 -3.69
C PRO A 72 2.00 16.75 -3.66
N GLN A 73 2.98 16.17 -2.95
CA GLN A 73 4.34 16.70 -2.87
C GLN A 73 5.13 16.50 -4.17
N TYR A 74 4.70 15.55 -5.00
CA TYR A 74 5.23 15.33 -6.35
C TYR A 74 4.26 15.84 -7.42
N GLN A 75 3.53 16.92 -7.15
CA GLN A 75 2.58 17.52 -8.10
C GLN A 75 1.53 16.54 -8.66
N ASN A 76 1.21 15.48 -7.90
CA ASN A 76 0.35 14.37 -8.33
C ASN A 76 0.85 13.60 -9.56
N GLU A 77 2.15 13.64 -9.85
CA GLU A 77 2.76 12.84 -10.93
C GLU A 77 3.06 11.39 -10.48
N LYS A 78 3.17 11.18 -9.16
CA LYS A 78 3.47 9.86 -8.57
C LYS A 78 2.34 9.38 -7.68
N LYS A 79 1.98 8.10 -7.81
CA LYS A 79 1.11 7.42 -6.84
C LYS A 79 1.91 7.11 -5.56
N THR A 80 1.19 6.95 -4.46
CA THR A 80 1.66 6.44 -3.17
C THR A 80 0.81 5.23 -2.81
N LEU A 81 1.42 4.20 -2.22
CA LEU A 81 0.71 3.08 -1.59
C LEU A 81 1.00 3.07 -0.10
N VAL A 82 -0.06 3.19 0.69
CA VAL A 82 -0.02 3.15 2.16
C VAL A 82 -0.77 1.92 2.63
N SER A 83 -0.13 1.06 3.40
CA SER A 83 -0.76 -0.10 4.02
C SER A 83 -1.03 0.17 5.49
N GLU A 84 -2.22 -0.17 5.97
CA GLU A 84 -2.50 -0.29 7.40
C GLU A 84 -2.04 -1.66 7.89
N THR A 85 -0.74 -1.77 8.16
CA THR A 85 -0.11 -2.93 8.83
C THR A 85 0.96 -2.42 9.80
N LEU A 86 1.24 -3.23 10.83
CA LEU A 86 2.02 -2.87 12.03
C LEU A 86 3.28 -2.02 11.78
N PRO A 87 3.66 -1.13 12.72
CA PRO A 87 4.70 -0.13 12.53
C PRO A 87 6.08 -0.76 12.62
N SER A 88 6.65 -1.19 11.50
CA SER A 88 8.09 -1.50 11.47
C SER A 88 8.66 -1.43 10.06
N LEU A 89 9.91 -0.93 9.99
CA LEU A 89 10.80 -0.95 8.84
C LEU A 89 11.03 -2.41 8.39
N SER A 90 10.12 -2.92 7.60
CA SER A 90 10.01 -4.34 7.30
C SER A 90 9.77 -4.57 5.82
N ILE A 91 10.00 -5.79 5.35
CA ILE A 91 9.62 -6.20 3.99
C ILE A 91 8.17 -6.69 4.07
N ILE A 92 7.28 -6.11 3.26
CA ILE A 92 5.88 -6.53 3.17
C ILE A 92 5.65 -7.19 1.82
N ILE A 93 5.02 -8.36 1.83
CA ILE A 93 4.38 -8.96 0.66
C ILE A 93 2.88 -8.73 0.80
N CYS A 94 2.25 -8.11 -0.19
CA CYS A 94 0.83 -7.77 -0.17
C CYS A 94 0.10 -8.40 -1.35
N SER A 95 -1.15 -8.80 -1.16
CA SER A 95 -2.11 -9.04 -2.24
C SER A 95 -3.22 -8.00 -2.17
N LEU A 96 -3.49 -7.27 -3.26
CA LEU A 96 -4.61 -6.32 -3.32
C LEU A 96 -5.88 -6.98 -3.89
N ALA A 97 -7.03 -6.66 -3.29
CA ALA A 97 -8.38 -6.94 -3.73
C ALA A 97 -9.27 -5.68 -3.54
N ILE A 98 -10.32 -5.53 -4.34
CA ILE A 98 -11.21 -4.35 -4.37
C ILE A 98 -12.13 -4.35 -3.16
N CYS A 99 -12.21 -3.23 -2.42
CA CYS A 99 -13.35 -2.99 -1.54
C CYS A 99 -14.58 -2.60 -2.39
N LEU A 100 -15.59 -3.48 -2.46
CA LEU A 100 -16.88 -3.20 -3.09
C LEU A 100 -17.72 -2.25 -2.22
#